data_AF-A0A2G6WUG8-F1
#
_entry.id   AF-A0A2G6WUG8-F1
#
_cell.length_a   1.000
_cell.length_b   1.000
_cell.length_c   1.000
_cell.angle_alpha   90.00
_cell.angle_beta   90.00
_cell.angle_gamma   90.00
#
_symmetry.space_group_name_H-M   'P 1'
#
loop_
_entity.id
_entity.type
_entity.pdbx_description
1 polymer ?
#
loop_
_entity_poly.entity_id
_entity_poly.type
_entity_poly.pdbx_seq_one_letter_code
_entity_poly.pdbx_strand_id
1 'polypeptide(L)'
;MAPSDEIKGPAADALPDTATLPAELAALYLCMSPAQLADLRKSKRPEGRPGTGNSGPSVIRPVEGTGGAKDPALYQLGTLREFAKANAAPSAFDTALNTGLLGWVSAKLPFFAEREPRIKRGKRVLIGGAWDRADPLREQRFVALAKGRIRFTSLTCAEAAASLWADVASHRALADQGLALLGRETQAIEASLVETAALAATASTDASA
;
A
#
# COMPACT_ATOMS: atom_id res chain seq x y z
N MET A 1 5.52 33.60 32.54
CA MET A 1 6.35 32.71 31.69
C MET A 1 5.73 31.33 31.77
N ALA A 2 5.00 30.91 30.73
CA ALA A 2 4.54 29.53 30.62
C ALA A 2 5.73 28.66 30.17
N PRO A 3 5.92 27.45 30.72
CA PRO A 3 7.00 26.58 30.30
C PRO A 3 6.74 26.14 28.86
N SER A 4 7.73 26.35 28.00
CA SER A 4 7.75 25.90 26.62
C SER A 4 7.59 24.39 26.59
N ASP A 5 6.55 23.89 25.93
CA ASP A 5 6.39 22.47 25.61
C ASP A 5 7.63 22.02 24.85
N GLU A 6 8.45 21.21 25.52
CA GLU A 6 9.55 20.49 24.89
C GLU A 6 8.99 19.71 23.70
N ILE A 7 9.52 20.01 22.53
CA ILE A 7 9.26 19.27 21.29
C ILE A 7 9.74 17.84 21.51
N LYS A 8 8.81 17.00 21.98
CA LYS A 8 9.00 15.55 22.10
C LYS A 8 9.35 15.01 20.71
N GLY A 9 10.58 14.53 20.57
CA GLY A 9 11.09 13.97 19.32
C GLY A 9 10.27 12.79 18.79
N PRO A 10 10.53 12.32 17.55
CA PRO A 10 9.73 11.31 16.85
C PRO A 10 9.56 9.97 17.60
N ALA A 11 10.43 9.68 18.58
CA ALA A 11 10.33 8.50 19.44
C ALA A 11 9.18 8.55 20.46
N ALA A 12 8.73 9.74 20.89
CA ALA A 12 7.72 9.88 21.93
C ALA A 12 6.31 9.44 21.48
N ASP A 13 6.10 9.32 20.18
CA ASP A 13 4.82 8.97 19.59
C ASP A 13 4.82 7.60 18.90
N ALA A 14 5.93 6.83 18.94
CA ALA A 14 6.02 5.50 18.36
C ALA A 14 5.25 4.44 19.17
N LEU A 15 4.62 3.48 18.48
CA LEU A 15 4.07 2.31 19.15
C LEU A 15 5.22 1.35 19.54
N PRO A 16 5.24 0.85 20.79
CA PRO A 16 6.24 -0.11 21.22
C PRO A 16 6.07 -1.44 20.48
N ASP A 17 7.15 -2.21 20.36
CA ASP A 17 7.11 -3.54 19.73
C ASP A 17 6.20 -4.52 20.47
N THR A 18 5.92 -4.27 21.75
CA THR A 18 4.96 -5.04 22.56
C THR A 18 3.50 -4.66 22.31
N ALA A 19 3.23 -3.61 21.53
CA ALA A 19 1.86 -3.24 21.19
C ALA A 19 1.19 -4.34 20.37
N THR A 20 -0.08 -4.59 20.68
CA THR A 20 -0.90 -5.56 19.96
C THR A 20 -1.87 -4.87 19.02
N LEU A 21 -2.05 -5.45 17.84
CA LEU A 21 -2.89 -4.92 16.77
C LEU A 21 -3.96 -5.93 16.36
N PRO A 22 -5.19 -5.49 16.08
CA PRO A 22 -6.20 -6.34 15.48
C PRO A 22 -5.79 -6.78 14.07
N ALA A 23 -6.35 -7.91 13.62
CA ALA A 23 -6.01 -8.52 12.34
C ALA A 23 -6.09 -7.58 11.13
N GLU A 24 -7.05 -6.65 11.11
CA GLU A 24 -7.20 -5.68 10.02
C GLU A 24 -6.00 -4.70 9.94
N LEU A 25 -5.59 -4.14 11.08
CA LEU A 25 -4.43 -3.25 11.15
C LEU A 25 -3.12 -4.02 10.92
N ALA A 26 -3.03 -5.26 11.39
CA ALA A 26 -1.89 -6.13 11.13
C ALA A 26 -1.74 -6.43 9.62
N ALA A 27 -2.84 -6.77 8.93
CA ALA A 27 -2.83 -7.01 7.50
C ALA A 27 -2.48 -5.74 6.70
N LEU A 28 -3.05 -4.60 7.11
CA LEU A 28 -2.72 -3.30 6.53
C LEU A 28 -1.22 -2.98 6.68
N TYR A 29 -0.65 -3.23 7.86
CA TYR A 29 0.77 -3.02 8.15
C TYR A 29 1.68 -3.85 7.25
N LEU A 30 1.28 -5.09 6.94
CA LEU A 30 2.07 -6.00 6.13
C LEU A 30 1.87 -5.82 4.61
N CYS A 31 1.01 -4.88 4.21
CA CYS A 31 0.61 -4.66 2.81
C CYS A 31 -0.11 -5.87 2.17
N MET A 32 -0.99 -6.54 2.91
CA MET A 32 -1.76 -7.70 2.44
C MET A 32 -3.22 -7.63 2.87
N SER A 33 -4.06 -8.49 2.30
CA SER A 33 -5.46 -8.62 2.73
C SER A 33 -5.57 -9.41 4.05
N PRO A 34 -6.64 -9.18 4.83
CA PRO A 34 -6.90 -9.99 6.02
C PRO A 34 -7.04 -11.49 5.73
N ALA A 35 -7.53 -11.85 4.53
CA ALA A 35 -7.62 -13.24 4.09
C ALA A 35 -6.22 -13.86 3.86
N GLN A 36 -5.32 -13.13 3.20
CA GLN A 36 -3.92 -13.56 3.03
C GLN A 36 -3.23 -13.76 4.38
N LEU A 37 -3.45 -12.83 5.32
CA LEU A 37 -2.93 -12.96 6.68
C LEU A 37 -3.50 -14.17 7.42
N ALA A 38 -4.79 -14.49 7.21
CA ALA A 38 -5.41 -15.69 7.78
C ALA A 38 -4.86 -16.99 7.16
N ASP A 39 -4.56 -16.99 5.86
CA ASP A 39 -4.01 -18.17 5.17
C ASP A 39 -2.55 -18.44 5.57
N LEU A 40 -1.76 -17.40 5.85
CA LEU A 40 -0.42 -17.54 6.45
C LEU A 40 -0.46 -18.24 7.83
N ARG A 41 -1.59 -18.20 8.55
CA ARG A 41 -1.77 -19.00 9.79
C ARG A 41 -1.97 -20.49 9.49
N LYS A 42 -2.64 -20.80 8.38
CA LYS A 42 -3.02 -22.17 8.01
C LYS A 42 -1.90 -22.93 7.32
N SER A 43 -0.91 -22.24 6.75
CA SER A 43 0.25 -22.87 6.13
C SER A 43 1.15 -23.54 7.17
N LYS A 44 0.74 -24.72 7.65
CA LYS A 44 1.62 -25.69 8.29
C LYS A 44 2.56 -26.22 7.20
N ARG A 45 3.77 -25.67 7.06
CA ARG A 45 4.84 -26.43 6.42
C ARG A 45 5.23 -27.55 7.40
N PRO A 46 5.52 -28.79 6.95
CA PRO A 46 6.01 -29.82 7.84
C PRO A 46 7.27 -29.30 8.53
N GLU A 47 7.34 -29.40 9.85
CA GLU A 47 8.55 -29.14 10.62
C GLU A 47 9.69 -29.93 9.98
N GLY A 48 10.59 -29.22 9.31
CA GLY A 48 11.79 -29.80 8.74
C GLY A 48 12.66 -30.30 9.88
N ARG A 49 12.95 -31.60 9.83
CA ARG A 49 13.97 -32.37 10.56
C ARG A 49 15.00 -31.51 11.34
N PRO A 50 15.24 -31.80 12.64
CA PRO A 50 16.18 -31.03 13.44
C PRO A 50 17.58 -31.14 12.82
N GLY A 51 18.18 -30.00 12.46
CA GLY A 51 19.59 -29.94 12.05
C GLY A 51 19.92 -29.26 10.71
N THR A 52 18.96 -28.65 10.00
CA THR A 52 19.29 -27.80 8.84
C THR A 52 18.81 -26.38 9.07
N GLY A 53 19.76 -25.45 9.21
CA GLY A 53 19.55 -24.03 9.52
C GLY A 53 18.89 -23.22 8.40
N ASN A 54 17.84 -23.75 7.76
CA ASN A 54 16.99 -22.97 6.87
C ASN A 54 15.90 -22.28 7.69
N SER A 55 16.19 -21.07 8.15
CA SER A 55 15.20 -20.10 8.59
C SER A 55 14.28 -19.75 7.42
N GLY A 56 13.26 -20.56 7.19
CA GLY A 56 12.11 -20.17 6.38
C GLY A 56 11.46 -18.92 6.98
N PRO A 57 10.75 -18.09 6.19
CA PRO A 57 10.20 -16.83 6.68
C PRO A 57 9.30 -17.09 7.89
N SER A 58 9.57 -16.37 8.98
CA SER A 58 8.94 -16.51 10.29
C SER A 58 7.42 -16.55 10.16
N VAL A 59 6.78 -17.61 10.62
CA VAL A 59 5.31 -17.73 10.61
C VAL A 59 4.73 -16.64 11.51
N ILE A 60 3.86 -15.77 10.98
CA ILE A 60 3.18 -14.74 11.78
C ILE A 60 2.05 -15.40 12.56
N ARG A 61 2.24 -15.58 13.86
CA ARG A 61 1.23 -16.12 14.77
C ARG A 61 0.54 -15.00 15.55
N PRO A 62 -0.76 -15.10 15.81
CA PRO A 62 -1.42 -14.26 16.81
C PRO A 62 -0.79 -14.46 18.20
N VAL A 63 -0.99 -13.49 19.07
CA VAL A 63 -0.62 -13.59 20.50
C VAL A 63 -1.41 -14.74 21.14
N GLU A 64 -0.74 -15.55 21.96
CA GLU A 64 -1.35 -16.69 22.65
C GLU A 64 -2.59 -16.27 23.44
N GLY A 65 -3.64 -17.10 23.39
CA GLY A 65 -4.94 -16.79 24.00
C GLY A 65 -5.86 -15.88 23.17
N THR A 66 -5.43 -15.42 22.00
CA THR A 66 -6.27 -14.62 21.08
C THR A 66 -6.55 -15.38 19.77
N GLY A 67 -7.67 -15.07 19.09
CA GLY A 67 -8.05 -15.73 17.84
C GLY A 67 -8.86 -17.03 18.01
N GLY A 68 -9.45 -17.24 19.20
CA GLY A 68 -10.48 -18.27 19.40
C GLY A 68 -11.82 -17.88 18.78
N ALA A 69 -12.82 -18.77 18.81
CA ALA A 69 -14.12 -18.57 18.16
C ALA A 69 -14.89 -17.31 18.62
N LYS A 70 -14.53 -16.74 19.79
CA LYS A 70 -15.15 -15.54 20.37
C LYS A 70 -14.21 -14.33 20.49
N ASP A 71 -12.90 -14.52 20.36
CA ASP A 71 -11.91 -13.46 20.64
C ASP A 71 -11.14 -13.08 19.37
N PRO A 72 -11.08 -11.78 19.03
CA PRO A 72 -10.38 -11.32 17.84
C PRO A 72 -8.89 -11.64 17.94
N ALA A 73 -8.30 -12.13 16.84
CA ALA A 73 -6.87 -12.39 16.78
C ALA A 73 -6.08 -11.08 16.88
N LEU A 74 -5.14 -11.02 17.82
CA LEU A 74 -4.24 -9.90 18.02
C LEU A 74 -2.82 -10.27 17.62
N TYR A 75 -2.07 -9.30 17.13
CA TYR A 75 -0.72 -9.47 16.62
C TYR A 75 0.25 -8.49 17.24
N GLN A 76 1.41 -8.98 17.63
CA GLN A 76 2.46 -8.14 18.19
C GLN A 76 3.18 -7.34 17.09
N LEU A 77 3.27 -6.03 17.25
CA LEU A 77 3.84 -5.12 16.24
C LEU A 77 5.31 -5.41 15.96
N GLY A 78 6.11 -5.77 16.97
CA GLY A 78 7.52 -6.15 16.77
C GLY A 78 7.68 -7.31 15.79
N THR A 79 6.86 -8.36 15.94
CA THR A 79 6.85 -9.51 15.02
C THR A 79 6.44 -9.11 13.60
N LEU A 80 5.47 -8.19 13.46
CA LEU A 80 5.05 -7.68 12.16
C LEU A 80 6.16 -6.85 11.49
N ARG A 81 6.90 -6.03 12.26
CA ARG A 81 8.07 -5.27 11.80
C ARG A 81 9.17 -6.19 11.30
N GLU A 82 9.51 -7.21 12.07
CA GLU A 82 10.50 -8.23 11.69
C GLU A 82 10.09 -8.97 10.43
N PHE A 83 8.82 -9.40 10.35
CA PHE A 83 8.31 -10.07 9.17
C PHE A 83 8.35 -9.18 7.92
N ALA A 84 7.94 -7.91 8.04
CA ALA A 84 7.97 -6.96 6.93
C ALA A 84 9.40 -6.72 6.43
N LYS A 85 10.39 -6.66 7.34
CA LYS A 85 11.81 -6.58 6.98
C LYS A 85 12.31 -7.83 6.27
N ALA A 86 11.93 -9.00 6.76
CA ALA A 86 12.32 -10.28 6.17
C ALA A 86 11.64 -10.55 4.80
N ASN A 87 10.47 -9.94 4.56
CA ASN A 87 9.66 -10.16 3.35
C ASN A 87 9.46 -8.84 2.60
N ALA A 88 10.54 -8.38 1.96
CA ALA A 88 10.56 -7.18 1.11
C ALA A 88 9.96 -7.39 -0.30
N ALA A 89 9.03 -8.35 -0.45
CA ALA A 89 8.33 -8.56 -1.71
C ALA A 89 7.57 -7.28 -2.15
N PRO A 90 7.42 -7.04 -3.47
CA PRO A 90 6.62 -5.93 -3.98
C PRO A 90 5.23 -5.94 -3.36
N SER A 91 4.79 -4.76 -2.89
CA SER A 91 3.44 -4.61 -2.36
C SER A 91 2.41 -4.68 -3.50
N ALA A 92 1.14 -4.88 -3.15
CA ALA A 92 0.06 -4.74 -4.12
C ALA A 92 -0.03 -3.32 -4.71
N PHE A 93 0.48 -2.32 -3.98
CA PHE A 93 0.64 -0.95 -4.50
C PHE A 93 1.69 -0.91 -5.62
N ASP A 94 2.87 -1.46 -5.37
CA ASP A 94 3.94 -1.56 -6.40
C ASP A 94 3.46 -2.37 -7.62
N THR A 95 2.73 -3.44 -7.38
CA THR A 95 2.16 -4.28 -8.44
C THR A 95 1.15 -3.50 -9.28
N ALA A 96 0.26 -2.73 -8.66
CA ALA A 96 -0.71 -1.90 -9.36
C ALA A 96 -0.04 -0.83 -10.22
N LEU A 97 1.05 -0.22 -9.75
CA LEU A 97 1.85 0.73 -10.52
C LEU A 97 2.56 0.07 -11.70
N ASN A 98 3.05 -1.16 -11.52
CA ASN A 98 3.80 -1.88 -12.55
C ASN A 98 2.92 -2.56 -13.61
N THR A 99 1.64 -2.77 -13.34
CA THR A 99 0.68 -3.41 -14.28
C THR A 99 0.10 -2.42 -15.30
N GLY A 100 0.60 -1.17 -15.30
CA GLY A 100 0.19 -0.14 -16.26
C GLY A 100 -1.22 0.37 -16.01
N LEU A 101 -1.89 0.85 -17.08
CA LEU A 101 -3.18 1.56 -16.98
C LEU A 101 -4.26 0.71 -16.29
N LEU A 102 -4.30 -0.60 -16.56
CA LEU A 102 -5.28 -1.50 -15.95
C LEU A 102 -5.16 -1.53 -14.42
N GLY A 103 -3.94 -1.67 -13.90
CA GLY A 103 -3.70 -1.66 -12.46
C GLY A 103 -4.04 -0.29 -11.84
N TRP A 104 -3.66 0.78 -12.52
CA TRP A 104 -3.88 2.16 -12.08
C TRP A 104 -5.37 2.51 -11.88
N VAL A 105 -6.25 2.02 -12.75
CA VAL A 105 -7.69 2.35 -12.74
C VAL A 105 -8.57 1.34 -12.02
N SER A 106 -8.11 0.09 -11.83
CA SER A 106 -8.96 -1.00 -11.32
C SER A 106 -8.59 -1.48 -9.91
N ALA A 107 -7.32 -1.40 -9.52
CA ALA A 107 -6.87 -1.92 -8.23
C ALA A 107 -7.31 -0.99 -7.08
N LYS A 108 -8.18 -1.49 -6.19
CA LYS A 108 -8.57 -0.78 -4.97
C LYS A 108 -7.50 -0.97 -3.90
N LEU A 109 -6.78 0.10 -3.60
CA LEU A 109 -5.65 0.13 -2.66
C LEU A 109 -6.00 1.01 -1.46
N PRO A 110 -5.48 0.70 -0.26
CA PRO A 110 -5.73 1.53 0.91
C PRO A 110 -4.84 2.78 0.92
N PHE A 111 -5.45 3.91 1.26
CA PHE A 111 -4.80 5.21 1.46
C PHE A 111 -5.12 5.73 2.86
N PHE A 112 -4.12 6.31 3.53
CA PHE A 112 -4.33 7.08 4.74
C PHE A 112 -5.09 8.36 4.42
N ALA A 113 -6.04 8.74 5.26
CA ALA A 113 -6.89 9.90 5.06
C ALA A 113 -7.28 10.57 6.40
N GLU A 114 -7.55 11.87 6.35
CA GLU A 114 -8.05 12.62 7.51
C GLU A 114 -9.45 12.11 7.94
N ARG A 115 -9.71 12.07 9.27
CA ARG A 115 -11.00 11.61 9.82
C ARG A 115 -12.16 12.50 9.39
N GLU A 116 -11.97 13.81 9.39
CA GLU A 116 -13.02 14.78 9.11
C GLU A 116 -12.47 15.98 8.35
N PRO A 117 -12.67 16.07 7.02
CA PRO A 117 -12.49 17.34 6.33
C PRO A 117 -13.76 18.19 6.58
N ARG A 118 -14.02 18.60 7.84
CA ARG A 118 -15.17 19.48 8.19
C ARG A 118 -15.18 20.79 7.39
N ILE A 119 -14.01 21.21 6.90
CA ILE A 119 -13.81 22.44 6.13
C ILE A 119 -14.14 22.23 4.64
N LYS A 120 -14.20 20.98 4.14
CA LYS A 120 -14.34 20.67 2.70
C LYS A 120 -15.47 19.64 2.45
N ARG A 121 -16.73 20.09 2.56
CA ARG A 121 -17.98 19.36 2.20
C ARG A 121 -17.75 18.09 1.36
N GLY A 122 -17.64 16.94 2.01
CA GLY A 122 -17.66 15.61 1.35
C GLY A 122 -16.39 15.17 0.61
N LYS A 123 -15.36 16.01 0.45
CA LYS A 123 -14.11 15.60 -0.24
C LYS A 123 -13.11 15.00 0.73
N ARG A 124 -12.73 13.74 0.51
CA ARG A 124 -11.70 13.03 1.28
C ARG A 124 -10.34 13.71 1.07
N VAL A 125 -9.60 13.94 2.15
CA VAL A 125 -8.24 14.46 2.11
C VAL A 125 -7.28 13.32 2.42
N LEU A 126 -6.49 12.93 1.43
CA LEU A 126 -5.52 11.84 1.50
C LEU A 126 -4.20 12.34 2.09
N ILE A 127 -3.52 11.45 2.81
CA ILE A 127 -2.27 11.75 3.49
C ILE A 127 -1.12 10.96 2.84
N GLY A 128 -1.38 9.75 2.37
CA GLY A 128 -0.36 8.85 1.80
C GLY A 128 -0.93 7.50 1.38
N GLY A 129 -0.19 6.76 0.55
CA GLY A 129 -0.52 5.36 0.25
C GLY A 129 -0.25 4.47 1.47
N ALA A 130 -1.23 3.72 1.96
CA ALA A 130 -1.04 2.89 3.15
C ALA A 130 -0.19 1.65 2.88
N TRP A 131 -0.14 1.22 1.63
CA TRP A 131 0.69 0.10 1.16
C TRP A 131 1.97 0.53 0.44
N ASP A 132 2.19 1.84 0.28
CA ASP A 132 3.42 2.37 -0.30
C ASP A 132 4.58 2.20 0.68
N ARG A 133 5.40 1.15 0.48
CA ARG A 133 6.54 0.86 1.37
C ARG A 133 7.70 1.84 1.19
N ALA A 134 7.74 2.58 0.09
CA ALA A 134 8.78 3.58 -0.17
C ALA A 134 8.52 4.90 0.58
N ASP A 135 7.29 5.11 1.07
CA ASP A 135 6.93 6.29 1.85
C ASP A 135 7.66 6.33 3.22
N PRO A 136 8.58 7.29 3.43
CA PRO A 136 9.32 7.39 4.68
C PRO A 136 8.43 7.77 5.88
N LEU A 137 7.25 8.34 5.64
CA LEU A 137 6.29 8.74 6.68
C LEU A 137 5.27 7.65 6.99
N ARG A 138 5.34 6.50 6.33
CA ARG A 138 4.36 5.41 6.47
C ARG A 138 4.21 4.93 7.91
N GLU A 139 5.32 4.69 8.61
CA GLU A 139 5.30 4.20 10.00
C GLU A 139 4.59 5.21 10.92
N GLN A 140 4.91 6.51 10.77
CA GLN A 140 4.27 7.58 11.53
C GLN A 140 2.77 7.65 11.26
N ARG A 141 2.36 7.55 9.98
CA ARG A 141 0.95 7.55 9.56
C ARG A 141 0.22 6.33 10.10
N PHE A 142 0.86 5.16 10.09
CA PHE A 142 0.30 3.94 10.66
C PHE A 142 0.06 4.08 12.18
N VAL A 143 1.01 4.66 12.92
CA VAL A 143 0.82 4.92 14.35
C VAL A 143 -0.33 5.90 14.59
N ALA A 144 -0.45 6.95 13.78
CA ALA A 144 -1.59 7.86 13.85
C ALA A 144 -2.92 7.14 13.57
N LEU A 145 -2.94 6.16 12.65
CA LEU A 145 -4.12 5.33 12.37
C LEU A 145 -4.47 4.43 13.56
N ALA A 146 -3.49 3.73 14.11
CA ALA A 146 -3.68 2.83 15.26
C ALA A 146 -4.14 3.59 16.52
N LYS A 147 -3.72 4.86 16.68
CA LYS A 147 -4.22 5.78 17.72
C LYS A 147 -5.59 6.40 17.38
N GLY A 148 -6.20 6.06 16.25
CA GLY A 148 -7.48 6.61 15.80
C GLY A 148 -7.46 8.10 15.47
N ARG A 149 -6.29 8.69 15.18
CA ARG A 149 -6.16 10.12 14.82
C ARG A 149 -6.51 10.35 13.35
N ILE A 150 -6.22 9.36 12.50
CA ILE A 150 -6.57 9.35 11.07
C ILE A 150 -7.44 8.12 10.77
N ARG A 151 -7.86 7.97 9.51
CA ARG A 151 -8.52 6.77 8.99
C ARG A 151 -7.79 6.27 7.75
N PHE A 152 -8.22 5.13 7.21
CA PHE A 152 -7.86 4.74 5.86
C PHE A 152 -9.11 4.59 4.99
N THR A 153 -8.93 4.65 3.68
CA THR A 153 -9.97 4.46 2.67
C THR A 153 -9.40 3.66 1.52
N SER A 154 -10.23 2.82 0.90
CA SER A 154 -9.84 2.13 -0.33
C SER A 154 -10.23 2.94 -1.56
N LEU A 155 -9.27 3.23 -2.43
CA LEU A 155 -9.42 3.97 -3.68
C LEU A 155 -8.52 3.36 -4.75
N THR A 156 -8.81 3.62 -6.02
CA THR A 156 -7.84 3.32 -7.09
C THR A 156 -6.77 4.42 -7.15
N CYS A 157 -5.62 4.15 -7.76
CA CYS A 157 -4.60 5.18 -7.94
C CYS A 157 -5.13 6.37 -8.75
N ALA A 158 -5.96 6.10 -9.77
CA ALA A 158 -6.65 7.13 -10.53
C ALA A 158 -7.57 8.01 -9.66
N GLU A 159 -8.42 7.40 -8.83
CA GLU A 159 -9.29 8.14 -7.89
C GLU A 159 -8.48 8.94 -6.87
N ALA A 160 -7.38 8.36 -6.38
CA ALA A 160 -6.49 9.01 -5.41
C ALA A 160 -5.75 10.20 -6.04
N ALA A 161 -5.28 10.09 -7.27
CA ALA A 161 -4.64 11.19 -8.00
C ALA A 161 -5.59 12.37 -8.24
N ALA A 162 -6.89 12.11 -8.42
CA ALA A 162 -7.93 13.12 -8.55
C ALA A 162 -8.51 13.64 -7.21
N SER A 163 -8.04 13.12 -6.07
CA SER A 163 -8.51 13.50 -4.74
C SER A 163 -7.74 14.70 -4.19
N LEU A 164 -8.23 15.25 -3.07
CA LEU A 164 -7.46 16.25 -2.31
C LEU A 164 -6.42 15.56 -1.43
N TRP A 165 -5.29 16.21 -1.25
CA TRP A 165 -4.20 15.73 -0.41
C TRP A 165 -3.83 16.75 0.67
N ALA A 166 -3.37 16.26 1.80
CA ALA A 166 -2.88 17.06 2.92
C ALA A 166 -1.52 17.70 2.60
N ASP A 167 -0.73 17.06 1.73
CA ASP A 167 0.60 17.49 1.34
C ASP A 167 0.78 17.40 -0.19
N VAL A 168 1.35 18.46 -0.77
CA VAL A 168 1.56 18.58 -2.22
C VAL A 168 2.67 17.65 -2.70
N ALA A 169 3.71 17.42 -1.90
CA ALA A 169 4.81 16.53 -2.28
C ALA A 169 4.32 15.09 -2.40
N SER A 170 3.55 14.61 -1.42
CA SER A 170 2.90 13.30 -1.44
C SER A 170 1.92 13.15 -2.61
N HIS A 171 1.15 14.20 -2.93
CA HIS A 171 0.26 14.19 -4.10
C HIS A 171 1.04 14.08 -5.40
N ARG A 172 2.07 14.91 -5.59
CA ARG A 172 2.92 14.88 -6.79
C ARG A 172 3.60 13.54 -6.97
N ALA A 173 4.15 12.96 -5.90
CA ALA A 173 4.81 11.66 -5.96
C ALA A 173 3.91 10.57 -6.57
N LEU A 174 2.61 10.57 -6.24
CA LEU A 174 1.64 9.68 -6.89
C LEU A 174 1.23 10.18 -8.29
N ALA A 175 0.86 11.45 -8.41
CA ALA A 175 0.29 12.01 -9.64
C ALA A 175 1.29 11.94 -10.81
N ASP A 176 2.57 12.21 -10.58
CA ASP A 176 3.61 12.18 -11.60
C ASP A 176 3.80 10.77 -12.17
N GLN A 177 3.63 9.73 -11.35
CA GLN A 177 3.62 8.34 -11.83
C GLN A 177 2.45 8.08 -12.78
N GLY A 178 1.26 8.60 -12.44
CA GLY A 178 0.07 8.50 -13.29
C GLY A 178 0.21 9.29 -14.60
N LEU A 179 0.77 10.49 -14.54
CA LEU A 179 1.04 11.32 -15.74
C LEU A 179 2.05 10.65 -16.66
N ALA A 180 3.14 10.11 -16.11
CA ALA A 180 4.13 9.37 -16.89
C ALA A 180 3.53 8.11 -17.54
N LEU A 181 2.64 7.41 -16.83
CA LEU A 181 1.90 6.28 -17.37
C LEU A 181 1.02 6.69 -18.56
N LEU A 182 0.17 7.71 -18.39
CA LEU A 182 -0.70 8.21 -19.46
C LEU A 182 0.11 8.68 -20.67
N GLY A 183 1.25 9.35 -20.45
CA GLY A 183 2.14 9.77 -21.53
C GLY A 183 2.66 8.59 -22.37
N ARG A 184 3.05 7.49 -21.72
CA ARG A 184 3.50 6.27 -22.43
C ARG A 184 2.38 5.62 -23.23
N GLU A 185 1.16 5.56 -22.69
CA GLU A 185 0.01 5.01 -23.41
C GLU A 185 -0.34 5.87 -24.64
N THR A 186 -0.31 7.20 -24.50
CA THR A 186 -0.51 8.11 -25.64
C THR A 186 0.53 7.88 -26.73
N GLN A 187 1.82 7.79 -26.37
CA GLN A 187 2.91 7.53 -27.33
C GLN A 187 2.74 6.18 -28.04
N ALA A 188 2.31 5.13 -27.34
CA ALA A 188 2.08 3.82 -27.92
C ALA A 188 0.94 3.86 -28.96
N ILE A 189 -0.14 4.58 -28.67
CA ILE A 189 -1.26 4.79 -29.61
C ILE A 189 -0.79 5.57 -30.83
N GLU A 190 -0.06 6.67 -30.65
CA GLU A 190 0.47 7.47 -31.75
C GLU A 190 1.40 6.65 -32.67
N ALA A 191 2.29 5.84 -32.09
CA ALA A 191 3.15 4.94 -32.85
C ALA A 191 2.33 3.92 -33.66
N SER A 192 1.33 3.29 -33.04
CA SER A 192 0.44 2.33 -33.73
C SER A 192 -0.33 2.95 -34.88
N LEU A 193 -0.76 4.21 -34.77
CA LEU A 193 -1.40 4.94 -35.85
C LEU A 193 -0.46 5.16 -37.04
N VAL A 194 0.80 5.53 -36.78
CA VAL A 194 1.83 5.69 -37.83
C VAL A 194 2.11 4.37 -38.54
N GLU A 195 2.28 3.29 -37.79
CA GLU A 195 2.49 1.94 -38.34
C GLU A 195 1.30 1.48 -39.19
N THR A 196 0.07 1.73 -38.71
CA THR A 196 -1.16 1.40 -39.43
C THR A 196 -1.26 2.18 -40.75
N ALA A 197 -0.91 3.48 -40.74
CA ALA A 197 -0.89 4.30 -41.95
C ALA A 197 0.14 3.80 -42.97
N ALA A 198 1.34 3.42 -42.51
CA ALA A 198 2.37 2.84 -43.37
C ALA A 198 1.91 1.51 -44.01
N LEU A 199 1.30 0.62 -43.22
CA LEU A 199 0.72 -0.64 -43.69
C LEU A 199 -0.37 -0.43 -44.76
N ALA A 200 -1.25 0.56 -44.54
CA ALA A 200 -2.30 0.90 -45.50
C ALA A 200 -1.72 1.44 -46.82
N ALA A 201 -0.66 2.24 -46.76
CA ALA A 201 0.01 2.78 -47.96
C ALA A 201 0.68 1.68 -48.80
N THR A 202 1.27 0.65 -48.17
CA THR A 202 1.84 -0.49 -48.90
C THR A 202 0.77 -1.34 -49.58
N ALA A 203 -0.38 -1.57 -48.92
CA ALA A 203 -1.49 -2.33 -49.50
C ALA A 203 -2.10 -1.65 -50.74
N SER A 204 -2.12 -0.32 -50.78
CA SER A 204 -2.54 0.44 -51.96
C SER A 204 -1.59 0.28 -53.15
N THR A 205 -0.30 0.01 -52.91
CA THR A 205 0.70 -0.12 -53.97
C THR A 205 0.60 -1.50 -54.63
N ASP A 206 0.43 -2.56 -53.83
CA ASP A 206 0.23 -3.93 -54.32
C ASP A 206 -1.10 -4.11 -55.08
N ALA A 207 -2.14 -3.35 -54.75
CA ALA A 207 -3.43 -3.39 -55.47
C ALA A 207 -3.40 -2.68 -56.85
N SER A 208 -2.33 -1.94 -57.15
CA SER A 208 -2.16 -1.18 -58.40
C SER A 208 -1.10 -1.76 -59.34
N ALA A 209 -0.50 -2.90 -58.98
CA ALA A 209 0.43 -3.70 -59.79
C ALA A 209 -0.29 -4.90 -60.43
#